data_AF-A0A4V1SKF9-F1
#
_entry.id   AF-A0A4V1SKF9-F1
#
_cell.length_a   1.000
_cell.length_b   1.000
_cell.length_c   1.000
_cell.angle_alpha   90.00
_cell.angle_beta   90.00
_cell.angle_gamma   90.00
#
_symmetry.space_group_name_H-M   'P 1'
#
loop_
_entity.id
_entity.type
_entity.pdbx_description
1 polymer ?
#
loop_
_entity_poly.entity_id
_entity_poly.type
_entity_poly.pdbx_seq_one_letter_code
_entity_poly.pdbx_strand_id
1 'polypeptide(L)'
;RILDPLANQQDILPGKHSNTQIPKIIASARRHEITGDKNDKAIADFFWKTVVYNHSYATGGNSNYEYLSEPNKLNDKLTENTTETCNTYNMLKLTGHLFTENPSAELFDFYEKALYNHILASQNHDDGMMCYFVPLRMGGKKEYSDKFNTFTCCVGTGMENHVKYNESIYFRGSDGSLYVNLFIPSTLNWKEKGIKITQQTLLPQSDKTQLTINTTKASTFSIKIRKPKWSEGVTIAVNGISQKISPDETGYFVINRTWKNNDKITYTTPEKLHTEAMPDNADRRAVFYGPVLLAGVLGTTEPDPIKGVPVFVSANNDPKDWLSVVNQQELKFQTVKTAQPQEVT
;
A
#
# COMPACT_ATOMS: atom_id res chain seq x y z
N ARG A 1 4.75 -22.38 -18.96
CA ARG A 1 4.21 -21.42 -19.93
C ARG A 1 3.09 -20.67 -19.21
N ILE A 2 3.22 -19.35 -19.00
CA ILE A 2 2.21 -18.57 -18.25
C ILE A 2 1.60 -17.41 -19.06
N LEU A 3 2.30 -16.93 -20.09
CA LEU A 3 1.90 -15.71 -20.79
C LEU A 3 0.65 -15.91 -21.65
N ASP A 4 0.57 -16.98 -22.45
CA ASP A 4 -0.60 -17.21 -23.31
C ASP A 4 -1.91 -17.37 -22.53
N PRO A 5 -1.97 -18.14 -21.42
CA PRO A 5 -3.18 -18.16 -20.58
C PRO A 5 -3.54 -16.78 -20.02
N LEU A 6 -2.55 -16.02 -19.52
CA LEU A 6 -2.80 -14.67 -18.97
C LEU A 6 -3.29 -13.69 -20.05
N ALA A 7 -2.77 -13.77 -21.28
CA ALA A 7 -3.26 -12.97 -22.41
C ALA A 7 -4.72 -13.29 -22.72
N ASN A 8 -5.13 -14.54 -22.54
CA ASN A 8 -6.50 -15.01 -22.67
C ASN A 8 -7.33 -14.84 -21.37
N GLN A 9 -6.83 -14.08 -20.40
CA GLN A 9 -7.49 -13.80 -19.11
C GLN A 9 -7.85 -15.06 -18.31
N GLN A 10 -6.95 -16.04 -18.34
CA GLN A 10 -7.08 -17.29 -17.58
C GLN A 10 -6.13 -17.29 -16.38
N ASP A 11 -6.68 -17.37 -15.16
CA ASP A 11 -5.90 -17.55 -13.96
C ASP A 11 -5.38 -19.00 -13.86
N ILE A 12 -4.10 -19.19 -14.17
CA ILE A 12 -3.36 -20.46 -14.01
C ILE A 12 -2.27 -20.35 -12.93
N LEU A 13 -2.40 -19.33 -12.07
CA LEU A 13 -1.42 -18.99 -11.04
C LEU A 13 -1.40 -19.91 -9.82
N PRO A 14 -2.50 -20.60 -9.42
CA PRO A 14 -2.44 -21.52 -8.29
C PRO A 14 -1.31 -22.56 -8.43
N GLY A 15 -0.57 -22.75 -7.33
CA GLY A 15 0.59 -23.63 -7.26
C GLY A 15 1.84 -23.12 -8.00
N LYS A 16 1.83 -21.90 -8.57
CA LYS A 16 3.03 -21.28 -9.14
C LYS A 16 3.78 -20.49 -8.07
N HIS A 17 5.10 -20.56 -8.12
CA HIS A 17 5.97 -19.69 -7.32
C HIS A 17 5.74 -18.24 -7.74
N SER A 18 5.30 -17.40 -6.81
CA SER A 18 4.82 -16.04 -7.07
C SER A 18 5.93 -15.14 -7.64
N ASN A 19 7.03 -15.00 -6.90
CA ASN A 19 8.15 -14.14 -7.31
C ASN A 19 8.77 -14.54 -8.65
N THR A 20 8.70 -15.82 -9.04
CA THR A 20 9.17 -16.26 -10.36
C THR A 20 8.29 -15.71 -11.49
N GLN A 21 7.00 -15.42 -11.25
CA GLN A 21 6.08 -14.97 -12.28
C GLN A 21 6.09 -13.44 -12.43
N ILE A 22 6.05 -12.69 -11.32
CA ILE A 22 5.83 -11.23 -11.35
C ILE A 22 6.85 -10.49 -12.24
N PRO A 23 8.18 -10.78 -12.20
CA PRO A 23 9.15 -10.15 -13.09
C PRO A 23 8.91 -10.40 -14.58
N LYS A 24 8.35 -11.55 -14.96
CA LYS A 24 7.97 -11.82 -16.37
C LYS A 24 6.83 -10.91 -16.82
N ILE A 25 5.94 -10.58 -15.89
CA ILE A 25 4.81 -9.69 -16.14
C ILE A 25 5.26 -8.23 -16.18
N ILE A 26 6.19 -7.83 -15.31
CA ILE A 26 6.88 -6.53 -15.43
C ILE A 26 7.54 -6.41 -16.81
N ALA A 27 8.21 -7.46 -17.28
CA ALA A 27 8.79 -7.47 -18.63
C ALA A 27 7.73 -7.37 -19.73
N SER A 28 6.53 -7.94 -19.53
CA SER A 28 5.40 -7.79 -20.47
C SER A 28 4.91 -6.34 -20.49
N ALA A 29 4.65 -5.73 -19.33
CA ALA A 29 4.33 -4.30 -19.22
C ALA A 29 5.38 -3.42 -19.92
N ARG A 30 6.67 -3.68 -19.66
CA ARG A 30 7.76 -2.94 -20.30
C ARG A 30 7.84 -3.15 -21.81
N ARG A 31 7.57 -4.36 -22.31
CA ARG A 31 7.51 -4.64 -23.76
C ARG A 31 6.35 -3.90 -24.41
N HIS A 32 5.20 -3.84 -23.75
CA HIS A 32 4.07 -3.04 -24.22
C HIS A 32 4.44 -1.56 -24.36
N GLU A 33 5.07 -0.96 -23.34
CA GLU A 33 5.50 0.45 -23.38
C GLU A 33 6.42 0.78 -24.58
N ILE A 34 7.22 -0.18 -25.02
CA ILE A 34 8.19 0.00 -26.13
C ILE A 34 7.56 -0.30 -27.49
N THR A 35 6.67 -1.29 -27.56
CA THR A 35 6.20 -1.87 -28.84
C THR A 35 4.74 -1.60 -29.16
N GLY A 36 3.93 -1.21 -28.17
CA GLY A 36 2.48 -1.11 -28.26
C GLY A 36 1.76 -2.46 -28.31
N ASP A 37 2.43 -3.58 -28.03
CA ASP A 37 1.83 -4.93 -28.10
C ASP A 37 0.66 -5.07 -27.12
N LYS A 38 -0.54 -5.31 -27.65
CA LYS A 38 -1.78 -5.36 -26.86
C LYS A 38 -1.91 -6.63 -26.01
N ASN A 39 -1.26 -7.73 -26.40
CA ASN A 39 -1.26 -8.96 -25.61
C ASN A 39 -0.41 -8.78 -24.36
N ASP A 40 0.76 -8.15 -24.49
CA ASP A 40 1.62 -7.81 -23.36
C ASP A 40 0.92 -6.88 -22.36
N LYS A 41 0.11 -5.92 -22.85
CA LYS A 41 -0.78 -5.10 -22.01
C LYS A 41 -1.83 -5.94 -21.28
N ALA A 42 -2.56 -6.78 -22.03
CA ALA A 42 -3.62 -7.61 -21.46
C ALA A 42 -3.08 -8.56 -20.38
N ILE A 43 -1.90 -9.15 -20.59
CA ILE A 43 -1.18 -9.96 -19.61
C ILE A 43 -0.92 -9.17 -18.32
N ALA A 44 -0.35 -7.97 -18.44
CA ALA A 44 0.03 -7.15 -17.30
C ALA A 44 -1.18 -6.68 -16.48
N ASP A 45 -2.21 -6.17 -17.16
CA ASP A 45 -3.45 -5.71 -16.54
C ASP A 45 -4.18 -6.87 -15.83
N PHE A 46 -4.34 -8.01 -16.52
CA PHE A 46 -5.05 -9.16 -15.99
C PHE A 46 -4.32 -9.78 -14.79
N PHE A 47 -3.00 -9.95 -14.90
CA PHE A 47 -2.20 -10.51 -13.81
C PHE A 47 -2.25 -9.61 -12.56
N TRP A 48 -2.08 -8.29 -12.73
CA TRP A 48 -2.11 -7.37 -11.59
C TRP A 48 -3.45 -7.44 -10.86
N LYS A 49 -4.57 -7.33 -11.60
CA LYS A 49 -5.92 -7.43 -11.00
C LYS A 49 -6.12 -8.77 -10.31
N THR A 50 -5.73 -9.87 -10.96
CA THR A 50 -5.89 -11.21 -10.40
C THR A 50 -5.12 -11.37 -9.10
N VAL A 51 -3.85 -10.97 -9.05
CA VAL A 51 -3.04 -11.10 -7.83
C VAL A 51 -3.58 -10.19 -6.73
N VAL A 52 -3.85 -8.92 -7.03
CA VAL A 52 -4.32 -7.94 -6.03
C VAL A 52 -5.67 -8.32 -5.43
N TYR A 53 -6.61 -8.79 -6.25
CA TYR A 53 -7.97 -9.06 -5.78
C TYR A 53 -8.18 -10.47 -5.25
N ASN A 54 -7.46 -11.47 -5.78
CA ASN A 54 -7.75 -12.86 -5.48
C ASN A 54 -6.62 -13.57 -4.69
N HIS A 55 -5.41 -13.01 -4.65
CA HIS A 55 -4.24 -13.69 -4.06
C HIS A 55 -3.50 -12.86 -3.00
N SER A 56 -3.90 -11.61 -2.78
CA SER A 56 -3.27 -10.72 -1.80
C SER A 56 -4.03 -10.67 -0.47
N TYR A 57 -3.26 -10.60 0.62
CA TYR A 57 -3.75 -10.38 1.98
C TYR A 57 -3.91 -8.88 2.28
N ALA A 58 -4.46 -8.57 3.46
CA ALA A 58 -4.66 -7.20 3.96
C ALA A 58 -3.37 -6.35 4.00
N THR A 59 -2.19 -6.97 4.14
CA THR A 59 -0.90 -6.26 4.04
C THR A 59 -0.54 -5.82 2.63
N GLY A 60 -1.25 -6.30 1.61
CA GLY A 60 -0.90 -6.17 0.18
C GLY A 60 0.04 -7.28 -0.32
N GLY A 61 0.65 -8.06 0.58
CA GLY A 61 1.48 -9.22 0.23
C GLY A 61 0.67 -10.40 -0.30
N ASN A 62 1.34 -11.35 -0.97
CA ASN A 62 0.73 -12.57 -1.50
C ASN A 62 1.65 -13.78 -1.32
N SER A 63 1.10 -14.96 -1.60
CA SER A 63 1.72 -16.29 -1.46
C SER A 63 1.84 -16.81 -0.03
N ASN A 64 1.97 -18.13 0.07
CA ASN A 64 2.32 -18.86 1.27
C ASN A 64 3.36 -19.92 0.90
N TYR A 65 4.47 -20.00 1.64
CA TYR A 65 5.66 -20.75 1.23
C TYR A 65 6.14 -20.39 -0.19
N GLU A 66 6.00 -19.11 -0.60
CA GLU A 66 6.37 -18.57 -1.94
C GLU A 66 5.43 -18.94 -3.10
N TYR A 67 4.44 -19.82 -2.89
CA TYR A 67 3.50 -20.26 -3.92
C TYR A 67 2.14 -19.57 -3.76
N LEU A 68 1.53 -19.22 -4.89
CA LEU A 68 0.17 -18.70 -4.93
C LEU A 68 -0.82 -19.84 -4.64
N SER A 69 -1.76 -19.58 -3.72
CA SER A 69 -2.84 -20.51 -3.40
C SER A 69 -3.94 -20.47 -4.47
N GLU A 70 -5.03 -21.21 -4.25
CA GLU A 70 -6.25 -21.01 -5.03
C GLU A 70 -6.78 -19.57 -4.84
N PRO A 71 -7.37 -18.96 -5.89
CA PRO A 71 -7.90 -17.60 -5.80
C PRO A 71 -8.99 -17.53 -4.74
N ASN A 72 -8.94 -16.48 -3.93
CA ASN A 72 -9.87 -16.23 -2.83
C ASN A 72 -9.87 -17.32 -1.75
N LYS A 73 -8.81 -18.14 -1.62
CA LYS A 73 -8.67 -19.20 -0.59
C LYS A 73 -7.48 -18.93 0.33
N LEU A 74 -7.57 -17.85 1.10
CA LEU A 74 -6.47 -17.29 1.87
C LEU A 74 -6.55 -17.60 3.37
N ASN A 75 -7.74 -17.91 3.90
CA ASN A 75 -7.97 -18.12 5.32
C ASN A 75 -7.04 -19.16 5.94
N ASP A 76 -6.90 -20.31 5.30
CA ASP A 76 -6.12 -21.45 5.85
C ASP A 76 -4.64 -21.40 5.44
N LYS A 77 -4.16 -20.24 4.99
CA LYS A 77 -2.80 -20.02 4.48
C LYS A 77 -2.01 -19.00 5.31
N LEU A 78 -2.48 -18.68 6.52
CA LEU A 78 -1.79 -17.79 7.47
C LEU A 78 -0.77 -18.59 8.30
N THR A 79 0.44 -18.74 7.76
CA THR A 79 1.58 -19.44 8.38
C THR A 79 2.76 -18.49 8.64
N GLU A 80 3.83 -19.00 9.26
CA GLU A 80 5.11 -18.30 9.41
C GLU A 80 5.79 -17.96 8.06
N ASN A 81 5.37 -18.58 6.96
CA ASN A 81 5.87 -18.34 5.60
C ASN A 81 4.88 -17.57 4.70
N THR A 82 3.93 -16.83 5.30
CA THR A 82 3.00 -16.01 4.53
C THR A 82 3.66 -14.73 4.05
N THR A 83 3.38 -14.36 2.81
CA THR A 83 3.79 -13.10 2.20
C THR A 83 5.32 -12.89 2.10
N GLU A 84 5.93 -13.45 1.06
CA GLU A 84 7.32 -13.17 0.70
C GLU A 84 7.48 -11.70 0.26
N THR A 85 8.52 -11.02 0.77
CA THR A 85 8.77 -9.59 0.52
C THR A 85 9.10 -9.26 -0.95
N CYS A 86 9.81 -10.14 -1.66
CA CYS A 86 10.11 -9.93 -3.08
C CYS A 86 8.84 -9.80 -3.93
N ASN A 87 7.78 -10.55 -3.59
CA ASN A 87 6.51 -10.51 -4.31
C ASN A 87 5.94 -9.10 -4.28
N THR A 88 5.90 -8.50 -3.09
CA THR A 88 5.37 -7.15 -2.91
C THR A 88 6.25 -6.12 -3.61
N TYR A 89 7.57 -6.20 -3.48
CA TYR A 89 8.49 -5.31 -4.20
C TYR A 89 8.23 -5.32 -5.71
N ASN A 90 8.07 -6.51 -6.31
CA ASN A 90 7.82 -6.64 -7.74
C ASN A 90 6.37 -6.23 -8.12
N MET A 91 5.38 -6.47 -7.26
CA MET A 91 4.02 -5.98 -7.48
C MET A 91 3.95 -4.45 -7.46
N LEU A 92 4.71 -3.77 -6.59
CA LEU A 92 4.80 -2.31 -6.59
C LEU A 92 5.45 -1.78 -7.88
N LYS A 93 6.49 -2.45 -8.38
CA LYS A 93 7.10 -2.11 -9.70
C LYS A 93 6.10 -2.27 -10.84
N LEU A 94 5.38 -3.40 -10.89
CA LEU A 94 4.34 -3.62 -11.89
C LEU A 94 3.26 -2.53 -11.81
N THR A 95 2.83 -2.18 -10.59
CA THR A 95 1.85 -1.11 -10.35
C THR A 95 2.32 0.23 -10.93
N GLY A 96 3.60 0.58 -10.75
CA GLY A 96 4.20 1.78 -11.34
C GLY A 96 4.13 1.80 -12.87
N HIS A 97 4.48 0.70 -13.54
CA HIS A 97 4.35 0.57 -14.99
C HIS A 97 2.90 0.75 -15.47
N LEU A 98 1.95 0.05 -14.83
CA LEU A 98 0.53 0.18 -15.17
C LEU A 98 0.00 1.60 -14.95
N PHE A 99 0.49 2.29 -13.92
CA PHE A 99 0.12 3.67 -13.65
C PHE A 99 0.61 4.62 -14.73
N THR A 100 1.82 4.41 -15.27
CA THR A 100 2.34 5.28 -16.35
C THR A 100 1.55 5.16 -17.65
N GLU A 101 0.91 4.02 -17.90
CA GLU A 101 0.08 3.78 -19.07
C GLU A 101 -1.36 4.28 -18.87
N ASN A 102 -1.99 3.88 -17.75
CA ASN A 102 -3.37 4.25 -17.44
C ASN A 102 -3.51 4.65 -15.96
N PRO A 103 -3.23 5.93 -15.62
CA PRO A 103 -3.32 6.42 -14.25
C PRO A 103 -4.69 6.16 -13.62
N SER A 104 -4.69 5.53 -12.45
CA SER A 104 -5.90 5.28 -11.65
C SER A 104 -5.56 5.28 -10.17
N ALA A 105 -6.44 5.86 -9.35
CA ALA A 105 -6.31 5.86 -7.90
C ALA A 105 -6.28 4.44 -7.33
N GLU A 106 -6.97 3.49 -7.96
CA GLU A 106 -7.03 2.06 -7.56
C GLU A 106 -5.64 1.43 -7.49
N LEU A 107 -4.79 1.71 -8.48
CA LEU A 107 -3.40 1.24 -8.51
C LEU A 107 -2.64 1.74 -7.28
N PHE A 108 -2.87 2.99 -6.90
CA PHE A 108 -2.18 3.62 -5.77
C PHE A 108 -2.83 3.37 -4.41
N ASP A 109 -4.08 2.94 -4.35
CA ASP A 109 -4.68 2.37 -3.15
C ASP A 109 -3.99 1.05 -2.79
N PHE A 110 -3.71 0.19 -3.79
CA PHE A 110 -2.88 -1.00 -3.59
C PHE A 110 -1.43 -0.63 -3.26
N TYR A 111 -0.83 0.32 -3.99
CA TYR A 111 0.55 0.75 -3.75
C TYR A 111 0.74 1.23 -2.31
N GLU A 112 -0.11 2.15 -1.85
CA GLU A 112 -0.09 2.68 -0.48
C GLU A 112 -0.24 1.57 0.55
N LYS A 113 -1.25 0.70 0.40
CA LYS A 113 -1.47 -0.44 1.30
C LYS A 113 -0.23 -1.31 1.41
N ALA A 114 0.34 -1.73 0.28
CA ALA A 114 1.46 -2.66 0.28
C ALA A 114 2.78 -2.02 0.72
N LEU A 115 2.97 -0.72 0.43
CA LEU A 115 4.14 0.03 0.87
C LEU A 115 4.17 0.18 2.40
N TYR A 116 3.08 0.67 3.00
CA TYR A 116 3.03 0.92 4.45
C TYR A 116 2.95 -0.38 5.27
N ASN A 117 2.22 -1.38 4.79
CA ASN A 117 1.87 -2.55 5.63
C ASN A 117 2.73 -3.78 5.37
N HIS A 118 3.48 -3.81 4.26
CA HIS A 118 4.41 -4.90 3.97
C HIS A 118 5.83 -4.38 3.81
N ILE A 119 6.12 -3.50 2.84
CA ILE A 119 7.51 -3.07 2.58
C ILE A 119 8.10 -2.32 3.77
N LEU A 120 7.42 -1.31 4.31
CA LEU A 120 7.92 -0.60 5.50
C LEU A 120 8.03 -1.55 6.71
N ALA A 121 7.13 -2.53 6.79
CA ALA A 121 7.09 -3.53 7.85
C ALA A 121 8.15 -4.64 7.69
N SER A 122 8.87 -4.72 6.56
CA SER A 122 9.83 -5.79 6.24
C SER A 122 11.28 -5.46 6.61
N GLN A 123 11.52 -4.36 7.34
CA GLN A 123 12.84 -4.00 7.86
C GLN A 123 12.75 -3.81 9.37
N ASN A 124 13.73 -4.37 10.09
CA ASN A 124 13.92 -4.08 11.49
C ASN A 124 14.39 -2.63 11.65
N HIS A 125 13.66 -1.84 12.43
CA HIS A 125 13.95 -0.43 12.64
C HIS A 125 15.20 -0.20 13.51
N ASP A 126 15.62 -1.18 14.30
CA ASP A 126 16.77 -1.06 15.20
C ASP A 126 18.11 -1.31 14.48
N ASP A 127 18.17 -2.33 13.63
CA ASP A 127 19.43 -2.80 13.02
C ASP A 127 19.45 -2.83 11.49
N GLY A 128 18.30 -2.53 10.85
CA GLY A 128 18.16 -2.46 9.40
C GLY A 128 18.06 -3.82 8.69
N MET A 129 17.99 -4.94 9.41
CA MET A 129 17.89 -6.28 8.83
C MET A 129 16.52 -6.56 8.20
N MET A 130 16.50 -7.43 7.19
CA MET A 130 15.37 -7.59 6.28
C MET A 130 14.58 -8.86 6.59
N CYS A 131 13.25 -8.79 6.49
CA CYS A 131 12.39 -9.96 6.50
C CYS A 131 12.47 -10.72 5.17
N TYR A 132 12.37 -12.05 5.22
CA TYR A 132 12.00 -12.83 4.04
C TYR A 132 10.48 -12.88 3.88
N PHE A 133 9.79 -13.28 4.95
CA PHE A 133 8.34 -13.34 5.04
C PHE A 133 7.85 -12.30 6.05
N VAL A 134 6.69 -11.71 5.79
CA VAL A 134 5.95 -10.88 6.75
C VAL A 134 4.74 -11.68 7.22
N PRO A 135 4.91 -12.57 8.22
CA PRO A 135 3.90 -13.58 8.53
C PRO A 135 2.62 -12.96 9.10
N LEU A 136 1.50 -13.63 8.79
CA LEU A 136 0.16 -13.28 9.28
C LEU A 136 -0.42 -14.36 10.20
N ARG A 137 0.40 -15.35 10.57
CA ARG A 137 0.04 -16.37 11.56
C ARG A 137 -0.30 -15.69 12.89
N MET A 138 -1.41 -16.08 13.48
CA MET A 138 -1.83 -15.59 14.81
C MET A 138 -0.74 -15.92 15.84
N GLY A 139 -0.30 -14.90 16.60
CA GLY A 139 0.80 -15.05 17.57
C GLY A 139 2.18 -15.30 16.97
N GLY A 140 2.34 -15.20 15.65
CA GLY A 140 3.65 -15.30 15.01
C GLY A 140 4.54 -14.09 15.28
N LYS A 141 5.83 -14.23 14.94
CA LYS A 141 6.82 -13.16 14.93
C LYS A 141 7.41 -12.98 13.53
N LYS A 142 8.01 -11.83 13.28
CA LYS A 142 8.88 -11.63 12.11
C LYS A 142 10.27 -12.19 12.40
N GLU A 143 10.85 -12.82 11.39
CA GLU A 143 12.27 -13.20 11.41
C GLU A 143 13.05 -12.30 10.47
N TYR A 144 14.20 -11.83 10.92
CA TYR A 144 15.07 -10.92 10.18
C TYR A 144 16.36 -11.64 9.81
N SER A 145 16.93 -11.23 8.67
CA SER A 145 18.26 -11.64 8.22
C SER A 145 19.34 -11.33 9.25
N ASP A 146 20.46 -12.04 9.21
CA ASP A 146 21.71 -11.61 9.85
C ASP A 146 22.64 -10.92 8.82
N LYS A 147 23.47 -10.00 9.32
CA LYS A 147 24.40 -9.18 8.54
C LYS A 147 25.37 -9.98 7.67
N PHE A 148 25.77 -11.17 8.12
CA PHE A 148 26.88 -11.91 7.50
C PHE A 148 26.52 -13.34 7.10
N ASN A 149 25.32 -13.83 7.44
CA ASN A 149 24.96 -15.24 7.26
C ASN A 149 23.68 -15.48 6.47
N THR A 150 22.86 -14.44 6.22
CA THR A 150 21.60 -14.59 5.48
C THR A 150 21.70 -13.91 4.12
N PHE A 151 21.75 -14.70 3.05
CA PHE A 151 21.90 -14.23 1.67
C PHE A 151 20.75 -14.67 0.79
N THR A 152 19.54 -14.29 1.18
CA THR A 152 18.32 -14.64 0.45
C THR A 152 17.96 -13.61 -0.61
N CYS A 153 17.05 -13.96 -1.53
CA CYS A 153 16.51 -13.02 -2.50
C CYS A 153 15.89 -11.78 -1.82
N CYS A 154 15.19 -11.97 -0.70
CA CYS A 154 14.56 -10.87 0.04
C CYS A 154 15.56 -9.92 0.70
N VAL A 155 16.78 -10.38 1.03
CA VAL A 155 17.86 -9.46 1.45
C VAL A 155 18.26 -8.55 0.29
N GLY A 156 18.41 -9.12 -0.91
CA GLY A 156 18.69 -8.35 -2.13
C GLY A 156 17.61 -7.30 -2.42
N THR A 157 16.33 -7.70 -2.48
CA THR A 157 15.23 -6.74 -2.69
C THR A 157 15.05 -5.77 -1.52
N GLY A 158 15.33 -6.21 -0.29
CA GLY A 158 15.28 -5.38 0.91
C GLY A 158 16.25 -4.21 0.84
N MET A 159 17.47 -4.44 0.34
CA MET A 159 18.43 -3.35 0.09
C MET A 159 17.89 -2.31 -0.91
N GLU A 160 17.11 -2.73 -1.90
CA GLU A 160 16.50 -1.82 -2.87
C GLU A 160 15.24 -1.10 -2.33
N ASN A 161 14.46 -1.74 -1.46
CA ASN A 161 13.18 -1.23 -0.98
C ASN A 161 13.29 0.15 -0.31
N HIS A 162 14.21 0.29 0.64
CA HIS A 162 14.20 1.41 1.58
C HIS A 162 14.95 2.65 1.08
N VAL A 163 15.60 2.56 -0.08
CA VAL A 163 16.32 3.69 -0.71
C VAL A 163 15.46 4.46 -1.72
N LYS A 164 14.21 4.02 -1.97
CA LYS A 164 13.40 4.51 -3.08
C LYS A 164 11.94 4.85 -2.74
N TYR A 165 11.61 5.09 -1.47
CA TYR A 165 10.25 5.51 -1.08
C TYR A 165 9.72 6.72 -1.85
N ASN A 166 10.61 7.58 -2.36
CA ASN A 166 10.28 8.76 -3.12
C ASN A 166 9.87 8.50 -4.58
N GLU A 167 10.16 7.32 -5.16
CA GLU A 167 10.02 7.06 -6.60
C GLU A 167 8.57 7.15 -7.10
N SER A 168 7.61 6.89 -6.22
CA SER A 168 6.18 6.80 -6.56
C SER A 168 5.31 7.83 -5.83
N ILE A 169 5.91 8.83 -5.16
CA ILE A 169 5.15 9.91 -4.51
C ILE A 169 4.44 10.77 -5.57
N TYR A 170 5.14 11.07 -6.65
CA TYR A 170 4.65 11.95 -7.71
C TYR A 170 4.88 11.34 -9.09
N PHE A 171 3.95 11.58 -10.01
CA PHE A 171 4.11 11.26 -11.43
C PHE A 171 3.77 12.48 -12.29
N ARG A 172 4.35 12.56 -13.48
CA ARG A 172 4.07 13.63 -14.43
C ARG A 172 3.10 13.13 -15.47
N GLY A 173 2.01 13.86 -15.70
CA GLY A 173 1.10 13.58 -16.79
C GLY A 173 1.68 14.03 -18.13
N SER A 174 1.33 13.33 -19.20
CA SER A 174 1.65 13.73 -20.59
C SER A 174 1.04 15.08 -20.96
N ASP A 175 -0.06 15.47 -20.31
CA ASP A 175 -0.71 16.78 -20.37
C ASP A 175 0.04 17.89 -19.60
N GLY A 176 1.22 17.59 -19.03
CA GLY A 176 2.00 18.52 -18.23
C GLY A 176 1.45 18.73 -16.80
N SER A 177 0.53 17.88 -16.35
CA SER A 177 0.02 17.85 -14.98
C SER A 177 0.97 17.13 -14.01
N LEU A 178 0.70 17.26 -12.72
CA LEU A 178 1.38 16.55 -11.64
C LEU A 178 0.38 15.69 -10.88
N TYR A 179 0.60 14.38 -10.86
CA TYR A 179 -0.09 13.45 -9.96
C TYR A 179 0.61 13.46 -8.59
N VAL A 180 -0.18 13.59 -7.53
CA VAL A 180 0.24 13.42 -6.13
C VAL A 180 -0.43 12.15 -5.62
N ASN A 181 0.37 11.10 -5.49
CA ASN A 181 -0.12 9.74 -5.27
C ASN A 181 0.04 9.28 -3.82
N LEU A 182 1.20 9.53 -3.20
CA LEU A 182 1.48 9.16 -1.82
C LEU A 182 1.65 10.42 -0.96
N PHE A 183 1.17 10.36 0.27
CA PHE A 183 1.21 11.48 1.20
C PHE A 183 2.39 11.37 2.16
N ILE A 184 3.61 11.39 1.59
CA ILE A 184 4.87 11.25 2.32
C ILE A 184 5.58 12.61 2.37
N PRO A 185 6.06 13.07 3.54
CA PRO A 185 6.84 14.30 3.67
C PRO A 185 8.00 14.34 2.67
N SER A 186 8.00 15.32 1.78
CA SER A 186 8.91 15.32 0.64
C SER A 186 9.07 16.69 0.02
N THR A 187 10.12 16.83 -0.78
CA THR A 187 10.35 18.01 -1.62
C THR A 187 10.60 17.56 -3.04
N LEU A 188 9.67 17.86 -3.94
CA LEU A 188 9.82 17.65 -5.37
C LEU A 188 10.58 18.83 -5.99
N ASN A 189 11.67 18.54 -6.69
CA ASN A 189 12.34 19.50 -7.57
C ASN A 189 11.94 19.22 -9.03
N TRP A 190 10.97 19.97 -9.54
CA TRP A 190 10.47 19.84 -10.91
C TRP A 190 11.24 20.77 -11.85
N LYS A 191 12.44 20.32 -12.21
CA LYS A 191 13.44 21.11 -12.97
C LYS A 191 12.91 21.68 -14.28
N GLU A 192 12.13 20.90 -15.02
CA GLU A 192 11.62 21.27 -16.35
C GLU A 192 10.63 22.43 -16.31
N LYS A 193 9.92 22.63 -15.19
CA LYS A 193 9.07 23.80 -14.97
C LYS A 193 9.74 24.87 -14.11
N GLY A 194 10.92 24.61 -13.55
CA GLY A 194 11.57 25.49 -12.58
C GLY A 194 10.78 25.64 -11.28
N ILE A 195 10.04 24.59 -10.88
CA ILE A 195 9.13 24.60 -9.73
C ILE A 195 9.65 23.66 -8.65
N LYS A 196 9.55 24.08 -7.39
CA LYS A 196 9.75 23.23 -6.22
C LYS A 196 8.42 23.07 -5.48
N ILE A 197 8.05 21.86 -5.10
CA ILE A 197 6.84 21.60 -4.31
C ILE A 197 7.25 20.90 -3.03
N THR A 198 6.87 21.48 -1.89
CA THR A 198 7.12 20.90 -0.58
C THR A 198 5.83 20.31 -0.04
N GLN A 199 5.84 19.01 0.27
CA GLN A 199 4.76 18.28 0.91
C GLN A 199 5.08 18.10 2.39
N GLN A 200 4.19 18.60 3.25
CA GLN A 200 4.29 18.49 4.71
C GLN A 200 3.04 17.81 5.24
N THR A 201 3.21 16.76 6.03
CA THR A 201 2.11 16.00 6.62
C THR A 201 2.63 15.17 7.79
N LEU A 202 1.71 14.79 8.67
CA LEU A 202 1.92 13.81 9.72
C LEU A 202 0.91 12.68 9.56
N LEU A 203 0.49 12.34 8.34
CA LEU A 203 -0.41 11.20 8.12
C LEU A 203 0.29 9.89 8.56
N PRO A 204 -0.43 8.99 9.26
CA PRO A 204 -1.84 9.10 9.64
C PRO A 204 -2.08 9.68 11.06
N GLN A 205 -1.07 10.20 11.76
CA GLN A 205 -1.28 10.90 13.05
C GLN A 205 -2.13 12.18 12.93
N SER A 206 -2.12 12.83 11.77
CA SER A 206 -2.96 13.98 11.41
C SER A 206 -3.63 13.73 10.08
N ASP A 207 -4.84 14.24 9.92
CA ASP A 207 -5.62 14.20 8.68
C ASP A 207 -5.18 15.24 7.63
N LYS A 208 -4.12 16.02 7.88
CA LYS A 208 -3.78 17.19 7.06
C LYS A 208 -2.46 17.01 6.29
N THR A 209 -2.51 17.32 5.01
CA THR A 209 -1.36 17.48 4.14
C THR A 209 -1.34 18.88 3.54
N GLN A 210 -0.18 19.55 3.60
CA GLN A 210 0.05 20.83 2.93
C GLN A 210 1.03 20.66 1.79
N LEU A 211 0.65 21.11 0.59
CA LEU A 211 1.53 21.26 -0.56
C LEU A 211 1.82 22.75 -0.74
N THR A 212 3.09 23.15 -0.65
CA THR A 212 3.53 24.53 -0.91
C THR A 212 4.26 24.59 -2.24
N ILE A 213 3.80 25.44 -3.15
CA ILE A 213 4.38 25.63 -4.47
C ILE A 213 5.38 26.80 -4.40
N ASN A 214 6.63 26.55 -4.73
CA ASN A 214 7.67 27.56 -4.86
C ASN A 214 8.09 27.70 -6.33
N THR A 215 7.98 28.91 -6.86
CA THR A 215 8.30 29.22 -8.25
C THR A 215 8.78 30.66 -8.39
N THR A 216 9.66 30.95 -9.35
CA THR A 216 10.10 32.32 -9.67
C THR A 216 9.16 33.02 -10.65
N LYS A 217 8.46 32.25 -11.49
CA LYS A 217 7.47 32.75 -12.47
C LYS A 217 6.16 32.00 -12.30
N ALA A 218 5.04 32.72 -12.41
CA ALA A 218 3.74 32.08 -12.37
C ALA A 218 3.60 31.04 -13.50
N SER A 219 3.03 29.88 -13.21
CA SER A 219 2.97 28.75 -14.15
C SER A 219 1.62 28.05 -14.09
N THR A 220 1.02 27.79 -15.25
CA THR A 220 -0.27 27.12 -15.36
C THR A 220 -0.07 25.63 -15.55
N PHE A 221 -0.66 24.83 -14.66
CA PHE A 221 -0.72 23.37 -14.76
C PHE A 221 -1.73 22.81 -13.76
N SER A 222 -2.16 21.58 -14.01
CA SER A 222 -3.03 20.83 -13.10
C SER A 222 -2.21 20.08 -12.05
N ILE A 223 -2.65 20.15 -10.80
CA ILE A 223 -2.26 19.21 -9.75
C ILE A 223 -3.43 18.25 -9.55
N LYS A 224 -3.18 16.95 -9.73
CA LYS A 224 -4.13 15.86 -9.58
C LYS A 224 -3.81 15.13 -8.27
N ILE A 225 -4.66 15.29 -7.26
CA ILE A 225 -4.42 14.69 -5.93
C ILE A 225 -5.32 13.47 -5.78
N ARG A 226 -4.73 12.30 -5.46
CA ARG A 226 -5.48 11.05 -5.30
C ARG A 226 -6.56 11.21 -4.23
N LYS A 227 -7.73 10.59 -4.44
CA LYS A 227 -8.71 10.29 -3.38
C LYS A 227 -8.47 8.87 -2.89
N PRO A 228 -7.94 8.65 -1.67
CA PRO A 228 -7.76 7.29 -1.15
C PRO A 228 -9.09 6.56 -1.00
N LYS A 229 -9.12 5.26 -1.31
CA LYS A 229 -10.32 4.43 -1.13
C LYS A 229 -10.85 4.44 0.32
N TRP A 230 -9.95 4.38 1.29
CA TRP A 230 -10.29 4.30 2.72
C TRP A 230 -10.84 5.61 3.31
N SER A 231 -10.65 6.75 2.66
CA SER A 231 -11.06 8.06 3.19
C SER A 231 -12.42 8.51 2.65
N GLU A 232 -13.26 9.03 3.55
CA GLU A 232 -14.52 9.68 3.24
C GLU A 232 -14.47 11.15 3.69
N GLY A 233 -15.17 12.04 2.97
CA GLY A 233 -15.23 13.45 3.34
C GLY A 233 -13.94 14.22 3.11
N VAL A 234 -13.13 13.82 2.12
CA VAL A 234 -11.92 14.53 1.72
C VAL A 234 -12.25 15.97 1.32
N THR A 235 -11.48 16.94 1.81
CA THR A 235 -11.65 18.35 1.44
C THR A 235 -10.34 18.97 0.97
N ILE A 236 -10.46 19.98 0.10
CA ILE A 236 -9.33 20.68 -0.49
C ILE A 236 -9.56 22.18 -0.34
N ALA A 237 -8.58 22.89 0.21
CA ALA A 237 -8.55 24.34 0.27
C ALA A 237 -7.28 24.87 -0.37
N VAL A 238 -7.38 25.98 -1.10
CA VAL A 238 -6.24 26.60 -1.77
C VAL A 238 -6.13 28.04 -1.31
N ASN A 239 -4.98 28.39 -0.76
CA ASN A 239 -4.75 29.66 -0.08
C ASN A 239 -5.86 29.96 0.96
N GLY A 240 -6.32 28.93 1.67
CA GLY A 240 -7.38 29.01 2.68
C GLY A 240 -8.81 28.98 2.14
N ILE A 241 -9.01 28.98 0.83
CA ILE A 241 -10.35 28.98 0.20
C ILE A 241 -10.74 27.55 -0.17
N SER A 242 -11.83 27.06 0.40
CA SER A 242 -12.37 25.73 0.09
C SER A 242 -12.73 25.58 -1.40
N GLN A 243 -12.38 24.45 -1.99
CA GLN A 243 -12.62 24.12 -3.39
C GLN A 243 -13.81 23.16 -3.49
N LYS A 244 -14.83 23.51 -4.29
CA LYS A 244 -15.97 22.63 -4.58
C LYS A 244 -15.65 21.73 -5.77
N ILE A 245 -14.86 20.69 -5.53
CA ILE A 245 -14.41 19.74 -6.55
C ILE A 245 -14.65 18.30 -6.08
N SER A 246 -14.89 17.40 -7.03
CA SER A 246 -15.02 15.96 -6.80
C SER A 246 -13.92 15.21 -7.56
N PRO A 247 -13.58 13.97 -7.17
CA PRO A 247 -12.68 13.15 -7.95
C PRO A 247 -13.23 12.91 -9.36
N ASP A 248 -12.35 12.86 -10.36
CA ASP A 248 -12.70 12.43 -11.72
C ASP A 248 -12.91 10.91 -11.79
N GLU A 249 -13.17 10.40 -13.00
CA GLU A 249 -13.37 8.97 -13.25
C GLU A 249 -12.16 8.08 -12.91
N THR A 250 -10.97 8.68 -12.81
CA THR A 250 -9.73 8.00 -12.40
C THR A 250 -9.45 8.10 -10.91
N GLY A 251 -10.31 8.78 -10.14
CA GLY A 251 -10.21 8.92 -8.69
C GLY A 251 -9.32 10.07 -8.22
N TYR A 252 -9.11 11.10 -9.05
CA TYR A 252 -8.27 12.25 -8.69
C TYR A 252 -9.05 13.55 -8.59
N PHE A 253 -8.77 14.34 -7.56
CA PHE A 253 -9.17 15.74 -7.52
C PHE A 253 -8.27 16.55 -8.44
N VAL A 254 -8.83 17.06 -9.54
CA VAL A 254 -8.10 17.83 -10.53
C VAL A 254 -8.18 19.31 -10.22
N ILE A 255 -7.02 19.94 -10.05
CA ILE A 255 -6.93 21.35 -9.73
C ILE A 255 -6.08 22.09 -10.75
N ASN A 256 -6.73 22.69 -11.75
CA ASN A 256 -6.09 23.47 -12.80
C ASN A 256 -6.05 24.96 -12.41
N ARG A 257 -4.84 25.54 -12.36
CA ARG A 257 -4.66 26.98 -12.08
C ARG A 257 -3.30 27.48 -12.50
N THR A 258 -3.17 28.81 -12.52
CA THR A 258 -1.90 29.51 -12.59
C THR A 258 -1.33 29.67 -11.19
N TRP A 259 -0.35 28.82 -10.86
CA TRP A 259 0.30 28.78 -9.57
C TRP A 259 1.33 29.91 -9.42
N LYS A 260 1.28 30.60 -8.29
CA LYS A 260 2.21 31.64 -7.87
C LYS A 260 3.12 31.14 -6.75
N ASN A 261 4.20 31.88 -6.51
CA ASN A 261 5.10 31.57 -5.42
C ASN A 261 4.36 31.58 -4.08
N ASN A 262 4.60 30.55 -3.26
CA ASN A 262 3.98 30.33 -1.96
C ASN A 262 2.46 30.05 -2.00
N ASP A 263 1.89 29.70 -3.15
CA ASP A 263 0.55 29.11 -3.17
C ASP A 263 0.56 27.81 -2.35
N LYS A 264 -0.52 27.60 -1.60
CA LYS A 264 -0.68 26.47 -0.70
C LYS A 264 -1.94 25.70 -1.01
N ILE A 265 -1.81 24.39 -1.16
CA ILE A 265 -2.94 23.46 -1.12
C ILE A 265 -2.95 22.85 0.28
N THR A 266 -4.09 22.92 0.94
CA THR A 266 -4.41 22.14 2.12
C THR A 266 -5.33 21.01 1.67
N TYR A 267 -4.90 19.79 1.88
CA TYR A 267 -5.63 18.56 1.62
C TYR A 267 -5.94 17.91 2.96
N THR A 268 -7.21 17.67 3.24
CA THR A 268 -7.66 17.02 4.48
C THR A 268 -8.30 15.69 4.14
N THR A 269 -7.71 14.61 4.63
CA THR A 269 -8.14 13.21 4.49
C THR A 269 -8.47 12.65 5.87
N PRO A 270 -9.75 12.66 6.28
CA PRO A 270 -10.15 12.14 7.57
C PRO A 270 -9.75 10.67 7.75
N GLU A 271 -9.05 10.41 8.86
CA GLU A 271 -8.56 9.09 9.25
C GLU A 271 -9.54 8.39 10.20
N LYS A 272 -9.93 7.15 9.88
CA LYS A 272 -10.91 6.37 10.66
C LYS A 272 -10.55 4.89 10.71
N LEU A 273 -11.02 4.24 11.77
CA LEU A 273 -11.00 2.78 11.86
C LEU A 273 -11.94 2.18 10.82
N HIS A 274 -11.46 1.16 10.11
CA HIS A 274 -12.28 0.33 9.22
C HIS A 274 -11.73 -1.10 9.17
N THR A 275 -12.52 -2.01 8.59
CA THR A 275 -12.15 -3.42 8.50
C THR A 275 -12.17 -3.92 7.07
N GLU A 276 -11.30 -4.90 6.78
CA GLU A 276 -11.32 -5.68 5.55
C GLU A 276 -11.45 -7.17 5.92
N ALA A 277 -12.47 -7.84 5.37
CA ALA A 277 -12.67 -9.26 5.59
C ALA A 277 -11.79 -10.12 4.68
N MET A 278 -11.41 -11.30 5.17
CA MET A 278 -10.79 -12.33 4.34
C MET A 278 -11.80 -12.77 3.25
N PRO A 279 -11.37 -12.95 1.99
CA PRO A 279 -12.29 -13.25 0.89
C PRO A 279 -13.08 -14.55 1.06
N ASP A 280 -12.54 -15.55 1.77
CA ASP A 280 -13.19 -16.83 2.09
C ASP A 280 -13.68 -16.95 3.54
N ASN A 281 -13.55 -15.90 4.36
CA ASN A 281 -14.01 -15.92 5.74
C ASN A 281 -14.40 -14.51 6.23
N ALA A 282 -15.69 -14.20 6.18
CA ALA A 282 -16.24 -12.89 6.56
C ALA A 282 -16.02 -12.53 8.05
N ASP A 283 -15.79 -13.53 8.90
CA ASP A 283 -15.58 -13.37 10.34
C ASP A 283 -14.10 -13.20 10.71
N ARG A 284 -13.18 -13.42 9.76
CA ARG A 284 -11.76 -13.10 9.92
C ARG A 284 -11.47 -11.76 9.22
N ARG A 285 -11.13 -10.75 10.01
CA ARG A 285 -10.98 -9.38 9.51
C ARG A 285 -9.66 -8.76 9.95
N ALA A 286 -9.10 -7.97 9.05
CA ALA A 286 -8.04 -7.01 9.34
C ALA A 286 -8.67 -5.68 9.79
N VAL A 287 -8.00 -4.97 10.70
CA VAL A 287 -8.42 -3.65 11.17
C VAL A 287 -7.37 -2.62 10.77
N PHE A 288 -7.82 -1.54 10.16
CA PHE A 288 -6.97 -0.45 9.69
C PHE A 288 -7.35 0.85 10.38
N TYR A 289 -6.37 1.73 10.58
CA TYR A 289 -6.57 3.15 10.81
C TYR A 289 -5.98 3.91 9.64
N GLY A 290 -6.85 4.43 8.76
CA GLY A 290 -6.37 5.03 7.53
C GLY A 290 -5.68 4.02 6.61
N PRO A 291 -4.51 4.35 6.02
CA PRO A 291 -3.78 3.40 5.20
C PRO A 291 -3.04 2.32 6.01
N VAL A 292 -3.00 2.41 7.35
CA VAL A 292 -2.15 1.58 8.20
C VAL A 292 -2.94 0.43 8.84
N LEU A 293 -2.48 -0.78 8.61
CA LEU A 293 -2.94 -2.02 9.22
C LEU A 293 -2.48 -2.07 10.67
N LEU A 294 -3.40 -2.34 11.58
CA LEU A 294 -3.11 -2.54 13.00
C LEU A 294 -2.72 -3.99 13.28
N ALA A 295 -1.89 -4.18 14.30
CA ALA A 295 -1.49 -5.49 14.81
C ALA A 295 -1.46 -5.46 16.34
N GLY A 296 -1.92 -6.55 16.96
CA GLY A 296 -1.87 -6.70 18.41
C GLY A 296 -0.51 -7.16 18.91
N VAL A 297 0.06 -6.48 19.89
CA VAL A 297 1.39 -6.82 20.43
C VAL A 297 1.25 -7.85 21.56
N LEU A 298 1.70 -9.08 21.30
CA LEU A 298 1.61 -10.20 22.26
C LEU A 298 2.89 -10.45 23.08
N GLY A 299 3.83 -9.50 23.04
CA GLY A 299 5.13 -9.58 23.73
C GLY A 299 6.29 -9.94 22.81
N THR A 300 7.45 -10.21 23.42
CA THR A 300 8.72 -10.51 22.71
C THR A 300 8.98 -12.00 22.49
N THR A 301 8.15 -12.86 23.09
CA THR A 301 8.19 -14.32 22.94
C THR A 301 6.91 -14.78 22.27
N GLU A 302 7.00 -15.76 21.37
CA GLU A 302 5.79 -16.35 20.78
C GLU A 302 4.89 -16.91 21.89
N PRO A 303 3.62 -16.48 21.96
CA PRO A 303 2.70 -16.99 22.95
C PRO A 303 2.33 -18.45 22.66
N ASP A 304 1.86 -19.16 23.70
CA ASP A 304 1.22 -20.46 23.51
C ASP A 304 0.05 -20.31 22.52
N PRO A 305 -0.02 -21.13 21.45
CA PRO A 305 -0.98 -20.94 20.37
C PRO A 305 -2.44 -21.19 20.79
N ILE A 306 -2.68 -21.86 21.93
CA ILE A 306 -4.02 -22.19 22.43
C ILE A 306 -4.44 -21.22 23.53
N LYS A 307 -3.52 -20.89 24.44
CA LYS A 307 -3.81 -20.14 25.68
C LYS A 307 -3.27 -18.72 25.69
N GLY A 308 -2.24 -18.43 24.91
CA GLY A 308 -1.51 -17.16 24.94
C GLY A 308 -1.96 -16.17 23.88
N VAL A 309 -2.69 -16.61 22.85
CA VAL A 309 -3.28 -15.72 21.84
C VAL A 309 -4.69 -15.31 22.29
N PRO A 310 -4.97 -14.01 22.46
CA PRO A 310 -6.28 -13.56 22.89
C PRO A 310 -7.38 -13.92 21.90
N VAL A 311 -8.53 -14.33 22.43
CA VAL A 311 -9.75 -14.59 21.67
C VAL A 311 -10.71 -13.43 21.85
N PHE A 312 -11.29 -12.97 20.75
CA PHE A 312 -12.28 -11.90 20.76
C PHE A 312 -13.70 -12.47 20.89
N VAL A 313 -14.43 -12.04 21.92
CA VAL A 313 -15.81 -12.43 22.20
C VAL A 313 -16.65 -11.16 22.32
N SER A 314 -17.53 -10.93 21.35
CA SER A 314 -18.38 -9.73 21.28
C SER A 314 -19.74 -10.06 20.66
N ALA A 315 -20.77 -9.33 21.09
CA ALA A 315 -22.08 -9.35 20.42
C ALA A 315 -22.12 -8.41 19.20
N ASN A 316 -21.16 -7.48 19.09
CA ASN A 316 -20.95 -6.66 17.90
C ASN A 316 -19.94 -7.38 16.99
N ASN A 317 -20.31 -7.63 15.73
CA ASN A 317 -19.47 -8.37 14.79
C ASN A 317 -18.53 -7.49 13.96
N ASP A 318 -18.46 -6.17 14.17
CA ASP A 318 -17.52 -5.29 13.48
C ASP A 318 -16.31 -4.93 14.37
N PRO A 319 -15.11 -5.47 14.11
CA PRO A 319 -13.94 -5.25 14.95
C PRO A 319 -13.49 -3.80 15.10
N LYS A 320 -13.87 -2.90 14.19
CA LYS A 320 -13.54 -1.47 14.34
C LYS A 320 -14.16 -0.85 15.60
N ASP A 321 -15.28 -1.41 16.07
CA ASP A 321 -16.00 -0.92 17.24
C ASP A 321 -15.48 -1.54 18.55
N TRP A 322 -14.54 -2.49 18.46
CA TRP A 322 -13.95 -3.14 19.63
C TRP A 322 -12.77 -2.36 20.20
N LEU A 323 -12.26 -1.38 19.44
CA LEU A 323 -11.05 -0.63 19.75
C LEU A 323 -11.39 0.79 20.24
N SER A 324 -10.59 1.27 21.19
CA SER A 324 -10.55 2.67 21.58
C SER A 324 -9.15 3.24 21.36
N VAL A 325 -9.05 4.53 21.03
CA VAL A 325 -7.75 5.20 20.89
C VAL A 325 -7.18 5.44 22.29
N VAL A 326 -5.98 4.92 22.55
CA VAL A 326 -5.25 5.16 23.80
C VAL A 326 -4.25 6.30 23.62
N ASN A 327 -3.58 6.36 22.47
CA ASN A 327 -2.67 7.46 22.12
C ASN A 327 -2.72 7.73 20.61
N GLN A 328 -3.33 8.84 20.22
CA GLN A 328 -3.48 9.23 18.82
C GLN A 328 -2.13 9.56 18.15
N GLN A 329 -1.16 10.12 18.88
CA GLN A 329 0.15 10.50 18.31
C GLN A 329 1.02 9.28 18.01
N GLU A 330 0.89 8.23 18.82
CA GLU A 330 1.61 6.97 18.63
C GLU A 330 0.79 5.94 17.84
N LEU A 331 -0.45 6.28 17.44
CA LEU A 331 -1.40 5.38 16.80
C LEU A 331 -1.62 4.09 17.60
N LYS A 332 -1.74 4.23 18.93
CA LYS A 332 -2.02 3.12 19.85
C LYS A 332 -3.51 3.02 20.14
N PHE A 333 -4.03 1.82 19.96
CA PHE A 333 -5.42 1.47 20.19
C PHE A 333 -5.47 0.35 21.23
N GLN A 334 -6.58 0.17 21.93
CA GLN A 334 -6.76 -0.94 22.85
C GLN A 334 -8.15 -1.52 22.72
N THR A 335 -8.24 -2.85 22.78
CA THR A 335 -9.52 -3.56 22.79
C THR A 335 -10.26 -3.28 24.09
N VAL A 336 -11.59 -3.16 24.02
CA VAL A 336 -12.42 -2.78 25.17
C VAL A 336 -13.45 -3.86 25.48
N LYS A 337 -13.23 -4.60 26.57
CA LYS A 337 -14.11 -5.66 27.08
C LYS A 337 -14.46 -6.73 26.06
N THR A 338 -13.56 -6.97 25.11
CA THR A 338 -13.79 -7.87 23.98
C THR A 338 -12.75 -8.97 23.86
N ALA A 339 -11.57 -8.85 24.49
CA ALA A 339 -10.53 -9.87 24.42
C ALA A 339 -10.38 -10.66 25.73
N GLN A 340 -10.08 -11.96 25.62
CA GLN A 340 -9.76 -12.86 26.72
C GLN A 340 -8.46 -13.63 26.41
N PRO A 341 -7.55 -13.86 27.37
CA PRO A 341 -7.68 -13.56 28.80
C PRO A 341 -7.37 -12.09 29.16
N GLN A 342 -6.83 -11.31 28.23
CA GLN A 342 -6.44 -9.91 28.47
C GLN A 342 -6.71 -9.06 27.22
N GLU A 343 -6.90 -7.76 27.43
CA GLU A 343 -7.01 -6.80 26.34
C GLU A 343 -5.71 -6.70 25.54
N VAL A 344 -5.85 -6.39 24.25
CA VAL A 344 -4.76 -6.26 23.30
C VAL A 344 -4.57 -4.79 22.95
N THR A 345 -3.31 -4.36 22.93
CA THR A 345 -2.89 -3.03 22.50
C THR A 345 -2.17 -3.13 21.16
#